data_AF-A0A963ZF60-F1
#
_entry.id   AF-A0A963ZF60-F1
#
_cell.length_a   1.000
_cell.length_b   1.000
_cell.length_c   1.000
_cell.angle_alpha   90.00
_cell.angle_beta   90.00
_cell.angle_gamma   90.00
#
_symmetry.space_group_name_H-M   'P 1'
#
loop_
_entity.id
_entity.type
_entity.pdbx_description
1 polymer ?
#
loop_
_entity_poly.entity_id
_entity_poly.type
_entity_poly.pdbx_seq_one_letter_code
_entity_poly.pdbx_strand_id
1 'polypeptide(L)'
;QMIYHASSVIRAIKRSLVVVDLPFGAYQGDSKEALRSAIRIMKESEAHSVKLEGGREIIESVNRILSAGIPVMGHLGLTPQSIYKFGTYSVRAKEEEEAKRLIEDALMLQEAGVFAIVLEKVPAKLATEVAKQLTIPVIGIGAGGGVDGQVLVMHDMLGITQEFSPRFLRRYHNLYQEMLGAFQNYISDVKAGDFPNEKEQY
;
A
#
# COMPACT_ATOMS: atom_id res chain seq x y z
N GLN A 1 -13.91 3.47 6.65
CA GLN A 1 -13.65 3.13 5.23
C GLN A 1 -12.73 1.90 5.10
N MET A 2 -11.56 1.86 5.76
CA MET A 2 -10.65 0.70 5.71
C MET A 2 -11.34 -0.64 6.02
N ILE A 3 -12.13 -0.70 7.09
CA ILE A 3 -12.88 -1.91 7.50
C ILE A 3 -13.80 -2.39 6.37
N TYR A 4 -14.61 -1.50 5.79
CA TYR A 4 -15.55 -1.86 4.71
C TYR A 4 -14.85 -2.50 3.50
N HIS A 5 -13.73 -1.92 3.06
CA HIS A 5 -12.95 -2.47 1.95
C HIS A 5 -12.28 -3.79 2.32
N ALA A 6 -11.69 -3.86 3.52
CA ALA A 6 -11.05 -5.07 4.02
C ALA A 6 -12.04 -6.25 4.13
N SER A 7 -13.22 -6.03 4.72
CA SER A 7 -14.29 -7.05 4.78
C SER A 7 -14.71 -7.52 3.39
N SER A 8 -14.70 -6.63 2.40
CA SER A 8 -15.05 -6.99 1.01
C SER A 8 -14.00 -7.87 0.35
N VAL A 9 -12.71 -7.60 0.63
CA VAL A 9 -11.60 -8.46 0.19
C VAL A 9 -11.64 -9.81 0.91
N ILE A 10 -11.83 -9.82 2.23
CA ILE A 10 -11.86 -11.04 3.05
C ILE A 10 -12.94 -12.03 2.58
N ARG A 11 -14.12 -11.56 2.19
CA ARG A 11 -15.17 -12.44 1.65
C ARG A 11 -14.78 -13.13 0.33
N ALA A 12 -13.83 -12.59 -0.42
CA ALA A 12 -13.46 -13.09 -1.75
C ALA A 12 -12.18 -13.96 -1.74
N ILE A 13 -11.26 -13.72 -0.80
CA ILE A 13 -9.97 -14.41 -0.75
C ILE A 13 -10.11 -15.83 -0.18
N LYS A 14 -9.29 -16.76 -0.69
CA LYS A 14 -9.19 -18.14 -0.17
C LYS A 14 -7.88 -18.42 0.59
N ARG A 15 -6.78 -17.78 0.17
CA ARG A 15 -5.42 -18.07 0.67
C ARG A 15 -4.56 -16.83 0.93
N SER A 16 -4.94 -15.68 0.39
CA SER A 16 -4.09 -14.49 0.39
C SER A 16 -4.00 -13.89 1.79
N LEU A 17 -2.82 -13.43 2.19
CA LEU A 17 -2.68 -12.58 3.37
C LEU A 17 -3.35 -11.23 3.10
N VAL A 18 -4.17 -10.73 4.03
CA VAL A 18 -4.86 -9.44 3.91
C VAL A 18 -4.27 -8.52 4.97
N VAL A 19 -3.54 -7.52 4.50
CA VAL A 19 -2.90 -6.48 5.31
C VAL A 19 -3.74 -5.21 5.16
N VAL A 20 -4.16 -4.63 6.28
CA VAL A 20 -5.00 -3.42 6.27
C VAL A 20 -4.22 -2.23 6.83
N ASP A 21 -4.19 -1.13 6.09
CA ASP A 21 -3.60 0.10 6.60
C ASP A 21 -4.37 0.66 7.79
N LEU A 22 -3.62 1.06 8.83
CA LEU A 22 -4.11 1.99 9.82
C LEU A 22 -4.05 3.41 9.20
N PRO A 23 -5.19 4.11 9.11
CA PRO A 23 -5.23 5.42 8.48
C PRO A 23 -4.57 6.48 9.37
N PHE A 24 -4.24 7.62 8.75
CA PHE A 24 -3.70 8.78 9.47
C PHE A 24 -4.61 9.17 10.65
N GLY A 25 -3.98 9.47 11.79
CA GLY A 25 -4.65 9.85 13.04
C GLY A 25 -5.11 8.66 13.89
N ALA A 26 -5.04 7.43 13.37
CA ALA A 26 -5.50 6.25 14.09
C ALA A 26 -4.42 5.56 14.94
N TYR A 27 -3.14 5.95 14.80
CA TYR A 27 -2.04 5.28 15.50
C TYR A 27 -0.87 6.19 15.88
N GLN A 28 -0.76 7.38 15.31
CA GLN A 28 0.32 8.32 15.60
C GLN A 28 0.07 9.03 16.94
N GLY A 29 1.10 9.13 17.79
CA GLY A 29 1.09 9.94 19.02
C GLY A 29 0.31 9.39 20.21
N ASP A 30 -0.64 8.46 20.01
CA ASP A 30 -1.30 7.73 21.10
C ASP A 30 -1.33 6.22 20.80
N SER A 31 -0.47 5.50 21.50
CA SER A 31 -0.34 4.05 21.41
C SER A 31 -1.56 3.29 21.96
N LYS A 32 -2.36 3.85 22.87
CA LYS A 32 -3.64 3.24 23.29
C LYS A 32 -4.66 3.33 22.17
N GLU A 33 -4.72 4.46 21.49
CA GLU A 33 -5.61 4.64 20.34
C GLU A 33 -5.19 3.77 19.17
N ALA A 34 -3.87 3.62 18.94
CA ALA A 34 -3.31 2.68 17.98
C ALA A 34 -3.82 1.24 18.21
N LEU A 35 -3.79 0.78 19.46
CA LEU A 35 -4.29 -0.54 19.83
C LEU A 35 -5.80 -0.68 19.61
N ARG A 36 -6.60 0.31 20.04
CA ARG A 36 -8.06 0.28 19.83
C ARG A 36 -8.41 0.22 18.35
N SER A 37 -7.75 1.04 17.54
CA SER A 37 -7.93 1.09 16.09
C SER A 37 -7.54 -0.23 15.43
N ALA A 38 -6.40 -0.81 15.81
CA ALA A 38 -5.95 -2.10 15.30
C ALA A 38 -6.93 -3.22 15.67
N ILE A 39 -7.34 -3.34 16.94
CA ILE A 39 -8.33 -4.33 17.40
C ILE A 39 -9.63 -4.19 16.60
N ARG A 40 -10.11 -2.96 16.41
CA ARG A 40 -11.34 -2.70 15.67
C ARG A 40 -11.24 -3.17 14.22
N ILE A 41 -10.14 -2.87 13.55
CA ILE A 41 -9.87 -3.36 12.19
C ILE A 41 -9.90 -4.89 12.17
N MET A 42 -9.16 -5.55 13.05
CA MET A 42 -9.06 -7.01 13.08
C MET A 42 -10.41 -7.66 13.35
N LYS A 43 -11.18 -7.15 14.33
CA LYS A 43 -12.48 -7.74 14.72
C LYS A 43 -13.58 -7.52 13.69
N GLU A 44 -13.67 -6.32 13.11
CA GLU A 44 -14.78 -5.99 12.19
C GLU A 44 -14.49 -6.41 10.74
N SER A 45 -13.22 -6.50 10.34
CA SER A 45 -12.86 -6.92 8.97
C SER A 45 -12.42 -8.36 8.84
N GLU A 46 -12.05 -9.02 9.93
CA GLU A 46 -11.39 -10.33 9.93
C GLU A 46 -10.08 -10.37 9.13
N ALA A 47 -9.45 -9.20 8.95
CA ALA A 47 -8.12 -9.09 8.36
C ALA A 47 -7.07 -9.87 9.15
N HIS A 48 -5.95 -10.16 8.49
CA HIS A 48 -4.89 -10.98 9.07
C HIS A 48 -3.79 -10.16 9.74
N SER A 49 -3.62 -8.88 9.35
CA SER A 49 -2.62 -7.99 9.93
C SER A 49 -2.92 -6.52 9.63
N VAL A 50 -2.17 -5.62 10.29
CA VAL A 50 -2.22 -4.18 10.01
C VAL A 50 -0.89 -3.66 9.45
N LYS A 51 -0.94 -2.58 8.67
CA LYS A 51 0.24 -1.83 8.20
C LYS A 51 0.26 -0.43 8.79
N LEU A 52 1.42 0.02 9.26
CA LEU A 52 1.64 1.34 9.85
C LEU A 52 2.80 2.04 9.16
N GLU A 53 2.65 3.34 8.93
CA GLU A 53 3.71 4.18 8.37
C GLU A 53 4.51 4.88 9.46
N GLY A 54 5.84 4.77 9.40
CA GLY A 54 6.75 5.46 10.32
C GLY A 54 7.81 4.52 10.90
N GLY A 55 8.89 5.13 11.39
CA GLY A 55 9.99 4.44 12.06
C GLY A 55 9.92 4.59 13.58
N ARG A 56 11.01 5.06 14.18
CA ARG A 56 11.12 5.28 15.64
C ARG A 56 9.98 6.09 16.25
N GLU A 57 9.39 7.04 15.52
CA GLU A 57 8.33 7.89 16.03
C GLU A 57 7.03 7.14 16.37
N ILE A 58 6.81 5.93 15.85
CA ILE A 58 5.61 5.14 16.10
C ILE A 58 5.90 3.85 16.88
N ILE A 59 7.12 3.66 17.36
CA ILE A 59 7.56 2.39 17.94
C ILE A 59 6.73 1.99 19.17
N GLU A 60 6.28 2.97 19.95
CA GLU A 60 5.41 2.71 21.10
C GLU A 60 4.06 2.11 20.66
N SER A 61 3.48 2.63 19.57
CA SER A 61 2.25 2.12 18.98
C SER A 61 2.44 0.72 18.41
N VAL A 62 3.55 0.47 17.71
CA VAL A 62 3.91 -0.86 17.18
C VAL A 62 4.00 -1.89 18.30
N ASN A 63 4.79 -1.60 19.34
CA ASN A 63 4.95 -2.49 20.49
C ASN A 63 3.63 -2.80 21.20
N ARG A 64 2.74 -1.80 21.33
CA ARG A 64 1.44 -2.00 21.97
C ARG A 64 0.46 -2.82 21.13
N ILE A 65 0.52 -2.70 19.81
CA ILE A 65 -0.28 -3.54 18.90
C ILE A 65 0.22 -4.98 18.93
N LEU A 66 1.54 -5.16 18.84
CA LEU A 66 2.19 -6.47 18.87
C LEU A 66 1.93 -7.21 20.20
N SER A 67 1.91 -6.50 21.34
CA SER A 67 1.61 -7.11 22.65
C SER A 67 0.19 -7.66 22.77
N ALA A 68 -0.73 -7.25 21.89
CA ALA A 68 -2.07 -7.81 21.77
C ALA A 68 -2.16 -8.98 20.77
N GLY A 69 -1.02 -9.44 20.21
CA GLY A 69 -0.95 -10.55 19.27
C GLY A 69 -1.36 -10.19 17.84
N ILE A 70 -1.47 -8.90 17.50
CA ILE A 70 -1.84 -8.45 16.15
C ILE A 70 -0.57 -8.33 15.29
N PRO A 71 -0.45 -9.06 14.16
CA PRO A 71 0.71 -8.94 13.29
C PRO A 71 0.79 -7.55 12.65
N VAL A 72 2.00 -6.99 12.62
CA VAL A 72 2.27 -5.65 12.06
C VAL A 72 3.24 -5.75 10.88
N MET A 73 2.88 -5.09 9.78
CA MET A 73 3.78 -4.75 8.69
C MET A 73 4.22 -3.29 8.83
N GLY A 74 5.52 -3.02 8.80
CA GLY A 74 6.06 -1.66 8.80
C GLY A 74 6.00 -1.03 7.40
N HIS A 75 6.05 0.30 7.33
CA HIS A 75 6.20 1.04 6.09
C HIS A 75 7.16 2.24 6.29
N LEU A 76 8.29 2.21 5.59
CA LEU A 76 9.36 3.21 5.59
C LEU A 76 9.62 3.78 4.20
N GLY A 77 10.44 4.84 4.13
CA GLY A 77 10.73 5.57 2.90
C GLY A 77 9.80 6.77 2.75
N LEU A 78 9.14 6.88 1.59
CA LEU A 78 8.06 7.84 1.43
C LEU A 78 6.79 7.31 2.10
N THR A 79 6.38 7.95 3.20
CA THR A 79 5.13 7.63 3.90
C THR A 79 4.05 8.66 3.53
N PRO A 80 3.08 8.33 2.66
CA PRO A 80 2.10 9.28 2.14
C PRO A 80 1.27 10.00 3.21
N GLN A 81 1.02 9.36 4.36
CA GLN A 81 0.30 9.99 5.48
C GLN A 81 1.06 11.19 6.07
N SER A 82 2.37 11.27 5.83
CA SER A 82 3.24 12.37 6.25
C SER A 82 3.53 13.37 5.12
N ILE A 83 2.72 13.42 4.06
CA ILE A 83 2.99 14.28 2.89
C ILE A 83 3.17 15.76 3.25
N TYR A 84 2.40 16.30 4.20
CA TYR A 84 2.55 17.70 4.62
C TYR A 84 3.83 17.96 5.41
N LYS A 85 4.38 16.93 6.07
CA LYS A 85 5.70 17.01 6.72
C LYS A 85 6.84 17.00 5.70
N PHE A 86 6.65 16.29 4.57
CA PHE A 86 7.69 16.15 3.54
C PHE A 86 7.56 17.16 2.39
N GLY A 87 6.40 17.79 2.23
CA GLY A 87 6.10 18.78 1.20
C GLY A 87 5.99 18.23 -0.23
N THR A 88 6.52 17.03 -0.53
CA THR A 88 6.52 16.44 -1.89
C THR A 88 6.51 14.91 -1.86
N TYR A 89 6.08 14.29 -2.97
CA TYR A 89 6.22 12.85 -3.23
C TYR A 89 7.61 12.48 -3.78
N SER A 90 8.67 13.19 -3.38
CA SER A 90 10.02 12.95 -3.91
C SER A 90 10.65 11.68 -3.34
N VAL A 91 11.68 11.17 -4.02
CA VAL A 91 12.47 10.02 -3.56
C VAL A 91 13.15 10.37 -2.23
N ARG A 92 13.04 9.47 -1.25
CA ARG A 92 13.58 9.65 0.12
C ARG A 92 14.92 8.97 0.33
N ALA A 93 15.63 9.36 1.39
CA ALA A 93 16.89 8.74 1.78
C ALA A 93 17.98 8.83 0.69
N LYS A 94 18.09 10.01 0.08
CA LYS A 94 19.18 10.33 -0.85
C LYS A 94 20.45 10.74 -0.13
N GLU A 95 20.29 11.47 0.97
CA GLU A 95 21.38 11.92 1.82
C GLU A 95 21.81 10.80 2.77
N GLU A 96 23.10 10.74 3.09
CA GLU A 96 23.69 9.66 3.88
C GLU A 96 23.02 9.52 5.27
N GLU A 97 22.68 10.63 5.91
CA GLU A 97 22.02 10.65 7.22
C GLU A 97 20.58 10.13 7.16
N GLU A 98 19.83 10.46 6.11
CA GLU A 98 18.49 9.89 5.92
C GLU A 98 18.56 8.40 5.61
N ALA A 99 19.60 7.95 4.87
CA ALA A 99 19.83 6.55 4.57
C ALA A 99 20.19 5.72 5.82
N LYS A 100 21.09 6.23 6.66
CA LYS A 100 21.42 5.63 7.97
C LYS A 100 20.17 5.52 8.84
N ARG A 101 19.41 6.61 8.97
CA ARG A 101 18.17 6.62 9.73
C ARG A 101 17.17 5.57 9.23
N LEU A 102 17.02 5.41 7.91
CA LEU A 102 16.12 4.42 7.35
C LEU A 102 16.53 2.98 7.70
N ILE A 103 17.83 2.69 7.67
CA ILE A 103 18.37 1.38 8.09
C ILE A 103 18.10 1.15 9.59
N GLU A 104 18.41 2.14 10.44
CA GLU A 104 18.15 2.07 11.88
C GLU A 104 16.67 1.86 12.19
N ASP A 105 15.78 2.61 11.54
CA ASP A 105 14.33 2.48 11.74
C ASP A 105 13.85 1.10 11.26
N ALA A 106 14.43 0.54 10.18
CA ALA A 106 14.07 -0.79 9.69
C ALA A 106 14.50 -1.90 10.64
N LEU A 107 15.74 -1.84 11.16
CA LEU A 107 16.25 -2.77 12.18
C LEU A 107 15.44 -2.69 13.46
N MET A 108 15.12 -1.48 13.93
CA MET A 108 14.30 -1.25 15.13
C MET A 108 12.91 -1.87 15.00
N LEU A 109 12.26 -1.70 13.84
CA LEU A 109 10.96 -2.32 13.59
C LEU A 109 11.05 -3.85 13.58
N GLN A 110 12.10 -4.43 12.97
CA GLN A 110 12.35 -5.86 13.01
C GLN A 110 12.55 -6.36 14.45
N GLU A 111 13.38 -5.69 15.24
CA GLU A 111 13.63 -6.03 16.65
C GLU A 111 12.35 -5.96 17.49
N ALA A 112 11.45 -5.03 17.20
CA ALA A 112 10.14 -4.94 17.85
C ALA A 112 9.23 -6.12 17.51
N GLY A 113 9.45 -6.80 16.37
CA GLY A 113 8.70 -7.98 15.94
C GLY A 113 7.71 -7.74 14.80
N VAL A 114 7.88 -6.68 13.99
CA VAL A 114 7.12 -6.57 12.73
C VAL A 114 7.48 -7.73 11.80
N PHE A 115 6.51 -8.28 11.07
CA PHE A 115 6.74 -9.49 10.27
C PHE A 115 7.27 -9.20 8.86
N ALA A 116 7.13 -7.96 8.37
CA ALA A 116 7.59 -7.51 7.06
C ALA A 116 7.64 -5.98 7.02
N ILE A 117 8.38 -5.40 6.06
CA ILE A 117 8.48 -3.95 5.86
C ILE A 117 8.25 -3.59 4.39
N VAL A 118 7.40 -2.59 4.16
CA VAL A 118 7.30 -1.92 2.85
C VAL A 118 8.36 -0.81 2.77
N LEU A 119 9.09 -0.75 1.65
CA LEU A 119 9.95 0.37 1.29
C LEU A 119 9.40 1.10 0.07
N GLU A 120 9.01 2.35 0.25
CA GLU A 120 8.44 3.18 -0.82
C GLU A 120 9.39 4.30 -1.27
N LYS A 121 9.61 4.39 -2.60
CA LYS A 121 10.39 5.44 -3.28
C LYS A 121 11.74 5.75 -2.61
N VAL A 122 12.54 4.72 -2.40
CA VAL A 122 13.92 4.78 -1.91
C VAL A 122 14.93 4.39 -3.01
N PRO A 123 16.19 4.85 -2.97
CA PRO A 123 17.22 4.42 -3.90
C PRO A 123 17.38 2.89 -3.91
N ALA A 124 17.44 2.30 -5.11
CA ALA A 124 17.49 0.84 -5.26
C ALA A 124 18.69 0.18 -4.54
N LYS A 125 19.85 0.85 -4.51
CA LYS A 125 21.02 0.38 -3.76
C LYS A 125 20.75 0.32 -2.26
N LEU A 126 20.11 1.34 -1.71
CA LEU A 126 19.74 1.38 -0.29
C LEU A 126 18.69 0.33 0.06
N ALA A 127 17.66 0.16 -0.77
CA ALA A 127 16.65 -0.88 -0.55
C ALA A 127 17.26 -2.29 -0.56
N THR A 128 18.20 -2.53 -1.48
CA THR A 128 18.94 -3.80 -1.55
C THR A 128 19.78 -4.03 -0.29
N GLU A 129 20.40 -2.97 0.22
CA GLU A 129 21.19 -3.05 1.46
C GLU A 129 20.30 -3.37 2.67
N VAL A 130 19.17 -2.67 2.82
CA VAL A 130 18.19 -2.95 3.88
C VAL A 130 17.69 -4.38 3.80
N ALA A 131 17.29 -4.86 2.62
CA ALA A 131 16.80 -6.23 2.45
C ALA A 131 17.84 -7.30 2.80
N LYS A 132 19.13 -7.03 2.62
CA LYS A 132 20.21 -7.95 3.02
C LYS A 132 20.49 -7.96 4.52
N GLN A 133 20.22 -6.85 5.21
CA GLN A 133 20.45 -6.74 6.65
C GLN A 133 19.29 -7.30 7.48
N LEU A 134 18.07 -7.29 6.93
CA LEU A 134 16.89 -7.82 7.59
C LEU A 134 16.74 -9.33 7.37
N THR A 135 16.18 -9.99 8.36
CA THR A 135 15.73 -11.39 8.28
C THR A 135 14.25 -11.51 7.90
N ILE A 136 13.48 -10.42 8.03
CA ILE A 136 12.08 -10.35 7.63
C ILE A 136 11.93 -9.88 6.17
N PRO A 137 10.85 -10.28 5.46
CA PRO A 137 10.63 -9.86 4.08
C PRO A 137 10.51 -8.34 3.90
N VAL A 138 11.16 -7.84 2.86
CA VAL A 138 11.07 -6.45 2.38
C VAL A 138 10.27 -6.39 1.09
N ILE A 139 9.20 -5.58 1.08
CA ILE A 139 8.31 -5.38 -0.07
C ILE A 139 8.56 -4.00 -0.66
N GLY A 140 8.96 -3.93 -1.93
CA GLY A 140 9.28 -2.67 -2.61
C GLY A 140 8.13 -2.07 -3.39
N ILE A 141 8.04 -0.75 -3.38
CA ILE A 141 7.30 0.03 -4.39
C ILE A 141 8.15 1.24 -4.80
N GLY A 142 8.66 1.21 -6.04
CA GLY A 142 9.67 2.18 -6.47
C GLY A 142 10.99 2.09 -5.70
N ALA A 143 11.31 0.91 -5.17
CA ALA A 143 12.53 0.61 -4.41
C ALA A 143 13.54 -0.29 -5.18
N GLY A 144 13.30 -0.56 -6.47
CA GLY A 144 14.12 -1.47 -7.26
C GLY A 144 13.83 -2.96 -7.00
N GLY A 145 14.58 -3.84 -7.66
CA GLY A 145 14.34 -5.30 -7.64
C GLY A 145 15.19 -6.10 -6.64
N GLY A 146 16.02 -5.45 -5.82
CA GLY A 146 16.88 -6.11 -4.82
C GLY A 146 16.20 -6.40 -3.47
N VAL A 147 14.86 -6.43 -3.45
CA VAL A 147 14.01 -6.68 -2.28
C VAL A 147 13.21 -7.98 -2.51
N ASP A 148 12.61 -8.54 -1.47
CA ASP A 148 12.00 -9.88 -1.48
C ASP A 148 10.66 -9.95 -2.22
N GLY A 149 9.94 -8.83 -2.31
CA GLY A 149 8.66 -8.75 -3.00
C GLY A 149 8.35 -7.35 -3.53
N GLN A 150 7.24 -7.22 -4.25
CA GLN A 150 6.82 -5.96 -4.87
C GLN A 150 5.34 -5.69 -4.60
N VAL A 151 4.97 -4.42 -4.52
CA VAL A 151 3.58 -3.97 -4.43
C VAL A 151 3.32 -2.82 -5.42
N LEU A 152 2.13 -2.81 -6.01
CA LEU A 152 1.62 -1.72 -6.85
C LEU A 152 0.16 -1.46 -6.50
N VAL A 153 -0.30 -0.24 -6.74
CA VAL A 153 -1.71 0.10 -6.67
C VAL A 153 -2.42 -0.52 -7.88
N MET A 154 -3.47 -1.31 -7.63
CA MET A 154 -4.19 -2.06 -8.68
C MET A 154 -4.69 -1.16 -9.81
N HIS A 155 -5.30 -0.01 -9.48
CA HIS A 155 -5.85 0.91 -10.48
C HIS A 155 -4.77 1.47 -11.42
N ASP A 156 -3.60 1.78 -10.89
CA ASP A 156 -2.46 2.28 -11.65
C ASP A 156 -1.90 1.18 -12.56
N MET A 157 -1.74 -0.03 -12.01
CA MET A 157 -1.24 -1.20 -12.73
C MET A 157 -2.15 -1.60 -13.90
N LEU A 158 -3.47 -1.49 -13.73
CA LEU A 158 -4.48 -1.78 -14.76
C LEU A 158 -4.73 -0.60 -15.72
N GLY A 159 -4.05 0.53 -15.52
CA GLY A 159 -4.20 1.71 -16.37
C GLY A 159 -5.60 2.32 -16.34
N ILE A 160 -6.30 2.19 -15.21
CA ILE A 160 -7.58 2.88 -14.96
C ILE A 160 -7.30 4.37 -14.72
N THR A 161 -6.29 4.67 -13.90
CA THR A 161 -5.83 6.03 -13.64
C THR A 161 -4.74 6.41 -14.66
N GLN A 162 -4.94 7.50 -15.39
CA GLN A 162 -3.99 7.94 -16.44
C GLN A 162 -3.12 9.13 -16.03
N GLU A 163 -3.65 10.03 -15.18
CA GLU A 163 -2.96 11.26 -14.75
C GLU A 163 -1.72 10.98 -13.88
N PHE A 164 -1.73 9.86 -13.16
CA PHE A 164 -0.60 9.40 -12.35
C PHE A 164 0.26 8.40 -13.13
N SER A 165 1.51 8.76 -13.38
CA SER A 165 2.47 7.90 -14.11
C SER A 165 3.88 8.04 -13.52
N PRO A 166 4.11 7.54 -12.29
CA PRO A 166 5.42 7.59 -11.69
C PRO A 166 6.39 6.65 -12.42
N ARG A 167 7.69 6.98 -12.43
CA ARG A 167 8.71 6.20 -13.15
C ARG A 167 8.80 4.72 -12.76
N PHE A 168 8.33 4.35 -11.57
CA PHE A 168 8.36 2.97 -11.09
C PHE A 168 7.14 2.14 -11.51
N LEU A 169 6.09 2.76 -12.06
CA LEU A 169 4.87 2.06 -12.45
C LEU A 169 5.06 1.36 -13.80
N ARG A 170 4.74 0.06 -13.85
CA ARG A 170 4.45 -0.65 -15.08
C ARG A 170 2.94 -0.83 -15.20
N ARG A 171 2.37 -0.37 -16.31
CA ARG A 171 0.98 -0.68 -16.68
C ARG A 171 0.95 -2.02 -17.40
N TYR A 172 0.12 -2.93 -16.91
CA TYR A 172 -0.13 -4.24 -17.50
C TYR A 172 -1.40 -4.25 -18.36
N HIS A 173 -2.24 -3.23 -18.21
CA HIS A 173 -3.40 -2.99 -19.05
C HIS A 173 -3.64 -1.49 -19.24
N ASN A 174 -4.48 -1.14 -20.21
CA ASN A 174 -5.04 0.21 -20.36
C ASN A 174 -6.57 0.16 -20.34
N LEU A 175 -7.16 -0.19 -19.19
CA LEU A 175 -8.62 -0.27 -19.05
C LEU A 175 -9.32 1.06 -19.29
N TYR A 176 -8.64 2.20 -19.07
CA TYR A 176 -9.18 3.51 -19.42
C TYR A 176 -9.55 3.58 -20.91
N GLN A 177 -8.64 3.21 -21.80
CA GLN A 177 -8.90 3.28 -23.25
C GLN A 177 -9.94 2.26 -23.69
N GLU A 178 -9.97 1.07 -23.09
CA GLU A 178 -10.98 0.06 -23.40
C GLU A 178 -12.39 0.51 -23.01
N MET A 179 -12.54 1.03 -21.79
CA MET A 179 -13.83 1.56 -21.33
C MET A 179 -14.25 2.75 -22.19
N LEU A 180 -13.33 3.67 -22.51
CA LEU A 180 -13.62 4.82 -23.38
C LEU A 180 -14.10 4.36 -24.75
N GLY A 181 -13.42 3.40 -25.37
CA GLY A 181 -13.82 2.82 -26.66
C GLY A 181 -15.20 2.15 -26.59
N ALA A 182 -15.48 1.39 -25.54
CA ALA A 182 -16.79 0.77 -25.34
C ALA A 182 -17.92 1.81 -25.23
N PHE A 183 -17.70 2.90 -24.48
CA PHE A 183 -18.67 3.98 -24.38
C PHE A 183 -18.85 4.73 -25.71
N GLN A 184 -17.78 4.97 -26.46
CA GLN A 184 -17.85 5.61 -27.76
C GLN A 184 -18.62 4.78 -28.79
N ASN A 185 -18.37 3.46 -28.83
CA ASN A 185 -19.09 2.54 -29.70
C ASN A 185 -20.57 2.50 -29.34
N TYR A 186 -20.90 2.33 -28.06
CA TYR A 186 -22.30 2.38 -27.60
C TYR A 186 -23.01 3.69 -27.99
N ILE A 187 -22.34 4.84 -27.83
CA ILE A 187 -22.89 6.13 -28.24
C ILE A 187 -23.11 6.19 -29.76
N SER A 188 -22.19 5.62 -30.54
CA SER A 188 -22.31 5.54 -32.00
C SER A 188 -23.52 4.70 -32.40
N ASP A 189 -23.66 3.51 -31.82
CA ASP A 189 -24.73 2.56 -32.16
C ASP A 189 -26.11 3.13 -31.80
N VAL A 190 -26.25 3.77 -30.63
CA VAL A 190 -27.50 4.46 -30.23
C VAL A 190 -27.83 5.61 -31.17
N LYS A 191 -26.85 6.42 -31.57
CA LYS A 191 -27.08 7.57 -32.48
C LYS A 191 -27.41 7.14 -33.90
N ALA A 192 -26.86 6.01 -34.35
CA ALA A 192 -27.15 5.42 -35.64
C ALA A 192 -28.48 4.65 -35.66
N GLY A 193 -29.07 4.35 -34.49
CA GLY A 193 -30.23 3.49 -34.36
C GLY A 193 -29.92 2.00 -34.58
N ASP A 194 -28.64 1.62 -34.51
CA ASP A 194 -28.18 0.23 -34.61
C ASP A 194 -28.35 -0.53 -33.28
N PHE A 195 -28.47 0.21 -32.16
CA PHE A 195 -28.82 -0.34 -30.85
C PHE A 195 -30.06 0.34 -30.25
N PRO A 196 -31.07 -0.42 -29.78
CA PRO A 196 -31.22 -1.87 -29.99
C PRO A 196 -31.66 -2.19 -31.43
N ASN A 197 -31.17 -3.30 -32.00
CA ASN A 197 -31.65 -3.85 -33.28
C ASN A 197 -32.71 -4.96 -33.09
N GLU A 198 -33.15 -5.58 -34.20
CA GLU A 198 -34.19 -6.62 -34.20
C GLU A 198 -33.90 -7.83 -33.29
N LYS A 199 -32.62 -8.14 -33.01
CA LYS A 199 -32.22 -9.24 -32.13
C LYS A 199 -32.16 -8.86 -30.65
N GLU A 200 -32.31 -7.57 -30.35
CA GLU A 200 -32.11 -6.96 -29.03
C GLU A 200 -33.43 -6.41 -28.45
N GLN A 201 -34.57 -6.79 -29.04
CA GLN A 201 -35.92 -6.41 -28.62
C GLN A 201 -36.82 -7.64 -28.44
N TYR A 202 -37.85 -7.53 -27.59
CA TYR A 202 -38.86 -8.57 -27.32
C TYR A 202 -40.15 -8.31 -28.10
#